data_AF-A0A7X2D3F2-F1
#
_entry.id   AF-A0A7X2D3F2-F1
#
_cell.length_a   1.000
_cell.length_b   1.000
_cell.length_c   1.000
_cell.angle_alpha   90.00
_cell.angle_beta   90.00
_cell.angle_gamma   90.00
#
_symmetry.space_group_name_H-M   'P 1'
#
loop_
_entity.id
_entity.type
_entity.pdbx_description
1 polymer ?
#
loop_
_entity_poly.entity_id
_entity_poly.type
_entity_poly.pdbx_seq_one_letter_code
_entity_poly.pdbx_strand_id
1 'polypeptide(L)' 'MYVCNCKGLNERHVRGAIDGGARHVAGVFHACGESPQCARCVKRIAALIRAEKGAPMALVGAHMPSPQQMEA' A
#
# COMPACT_ATOMS: atom_id res chain seq x y z
N MET A 1 -11.38 -3.90 5.37
CA MET A 1 -11.40 -5.18 4.62
C MET A 1 -9.97 -5.62 4.34
N TYR A 2 -9.69 -6.93 4.40
CA TYR A 2 -8.39 -7.48 3.98
C TYR A 2 -8.23 -7.42 2.46
N VAL A 3 -7.09 -6.93 2.01
CA VAL A 3 -6.68 -6.90 0.61
C VAL A 3 -5.72 -8.07 0.32
N CYS A 4 -4.85 -8.44 1.28
CA CYS A 4 -3.97 -9.60 1.19
C CYS A 4 -4.14 -10.48 2.43
N ASN A 5 -4.59 -11.73 2.24
CA ASN A 5 -4.75 -12.68 3.34
C ASN A 5 -3.42 -13.33 3.76
N CYS A 6 -2.48 -13.54 2.83
CA CYS A 6 -1.19 -14.16 3.16
C CYS A 6 -0.33 -13.28 4.08
N LYS A 7 -0.43 -11.96 3.92
CA LYS A 7 0.39 -10.96 4.62
C LYS A 7 -0.41 -10.08 5.58
N GLY A 8 -1.68 -10.39 5.81
CA GLY A 8 -2.54 -9.58 6.68
C GLY A 8 -2.71 -8.12 6.25
N LEU A 9 -2.51 -7.77 4.97
CA LEU A 9 -2.65 -6.39 4.51
C LEU A 9 -4.12 -6.04 4.36
N ASN A 10 -4.55 -4.99 5.06
CA ASN A 10 -5.88 -4.40 4.90
C ASN A 10 -5.83 -3.18 3.96
N GLU A 11 -7.00 -2.67 3.60
CA GLU A 11 -7.08 -1.51 2.71
C GLU A 11 -6.42 -0.24 3.27
N ARG A 12 -6.36 -0.07 4.60
CA ARG A 12 -5.66 1.07 5.22
C ARG A 12 -4.15 0.97 5.02
N HIS A 13 -3.55 -0.22 5.13
CA HIS A 13 -2.13 -0.42 4.82
C HIS A 13 -1.83 -0.06 3.36
N VAL A 14 -2.67 -0.52 2.43
CA VAL A 14 -2.48 -0.26 0.99
C VAL A 14 -2.63 1.23 0.68
N ARG A 15 -3.66 1.90 1.22
CA ARG A 15 -3.85 3.34 1.02
C ARG A 15 -2.73 4.16 1.67
N GLY A 16 -2.31 3.81 2.89
CA GLY A 16 -1.16 4.45 3.54
C GLY A 16 0.12 4.31 2.73
N ALA A 17 0.36 3.15 2.10
CA ALA A 17 1.48 2.98 1.19
C ALA A 17 1.37 3.86 -0.08
N ILE A 18 0.17 4.00 -0.66
CA ILE A 18 -0.07 4.85 -1.84
C ILE A 18 0.14 6.32 -1.50
N ASP A 19 -0.39 6.75 -0.37
CA ASP A 19 -0.21 8.08 0.22
C ASP A 19 1.27 8.38 0.47
N GLY A 20 2.00 7.41 1.01
CA GLY A 20 3.45 7.43 1.17
C GLY A 20 4.26 7.34 -0.14
N GLY A 21 3.61 7.35 -1.31
CA GLY A 21 4.28 7.45 -2.61
C GLY A 21 4.32 6.15 -3.42
N ALA A 22 3.77 5.04 -2.95
CA ALA A 22 3.73 3.82 -3.73
C ALA A 22 2.91 4.02 -5.02
N ARG A 23 3.51 3.71 -6.18
CA ARG A 23 2.87 3.80 -7.51
C ARG A 23 2.68 2.46 -8.19
N HIS A 24 3.17 1.38 -7.58
CA HIS A 24 3.16 0.02 -8.11
C HIS A 24 2.95 -0.97 -6.96
N VAL A 25 2.44 -2.16 -7.27
CA VAL A 25 2.15 -3.21 -6.27
C VAL A 25 3.40 -3.59 -5.47
N ALA A 26 4.56 -3.71 -6.12
CA ALA A 26 5.83 -3.96 -5.44
C ALA A 26 6.18 -2.85 -4.42
N GLY A 27 5.91 -1.58 -4.76
CA GLY A 27 6.11 -0.46 -3.85
C GLY A 27 5.18 -0.51 -2.63
N VAL A 28 3.95 -1.01 -2.80
CA VAL A 28 3.04 -1.23 -1.66
C VAL A 28 3.58 -2.31 -0.73
N PHE A 29 4.04 -3.44 -1.27
CA PHE A 29 4.65 -4.50 -0.47
C PHE A 29 5.92 -4.01 0.24
N HIS A 30 6.79 -3.31 -0.47
CA HIS A 30 8.01 -2.72 0.10
C HIS A 30 7.70 -1.72 1.23
N ALA A 31 6.75 -0.82 1.03
CA ALA A 31 6.32 0.14 2.06
C ALA A 31 5.68 -0.53 3.28
N CYS A 32 5.11 -1.72 3.12
CA CYS A 32 4.60 -2.54 4.22
C CYS A 32 5.64 -3.50 4.81
N GLY A 33 6.89 -3.51 4.35
CA GLY A 33 7.92 -4.46 4.81
C GLY A 33 7.66 -5.92 4.41
N GLU A 34 6.83 -6.14 3.39
CA GLU A 34 6.35 -7.46 3.01
C GLU A 34 6.80 -7.87 1.60
N SER A 35 6.68 -9.17 1.31
CA SER A 35 6.93 -9.73 -0.02
C SER A 35 5.73 -10.50 -0.56
N PRO A 36 5.46 -10.49 -1.88
CA PRO A 36 4.32 -11.21 -2.45
C PRO A 36 4.47 -12.74 -2.29
N GLN A 37 3.40 -13.43 -1.89
CA GLN A 37 3.38 -14.89 -1.74
C GLN A 37 2.53 -15.59 -2.82
N CYS A 38 1.21 -15.37 -2.82
CA CYS A 38 0.28 -16.04 -3.76
C CYS A 38 -0.19 -15.16 -4.92
N ALA A 39 0.16 -13.86 -4.90
CA ALA A 39 -0.20 -12.84 -5.88
C ALA A 39 -1.72 -12.61 -6.14
N ARG A 40 -2.64 -13.25 -5.40
CA ARG A 40 -4.09 -13.07 -5.58
C ARG A 40 -4.57 -11.64 -5.34
N CYS A 41 -3.90 -10.90 -4.46
CA CYS A 41 -4.22 -9.52 -4.13
C CYS A 41 -3.75 -8.49 -5.17
N VAL A 42 -2.88 -8.87 -6.13
CA VAL A 42 -2.20 -7.94 -7.05
C VAL A 42 -3.20 -7.11 -7.85
N LYS A 43 -4.25 -7.73 -8.41
CA LYS A 43 -5.27 -7.00 -9.20
C LYS A 43 -6.03 -5.98 -8.36
N ARG A 44 -6.35 -6.32 -7.10
CA ARG A 44 -7.05 -5.44 -6.17
C ARG A 44 -6.16 -4.26 -5.75
N ILE A 45 -4.90 -4.51 -5.41
CA ILE A 45 -3.93 -3.46 -5.07
C ILE A 45 -3.72 -2.52 -6.27
N ALA A 46 -3.58 -3.07 -7.48
CA ALA A 46 -3.44 -2.26 -8.70
C ALA A 46 -4.67 -1.39 -8.97
N ALA A 47 -5.88 -1.89 -8.70
CA ALA A 47 -7.11 -1.10 -8.81
C ALA A 47 -7.14 0.06 -7.81
N LEU A 48 -6.73 -0.16 -6.56
CA LEU A 48 -6.62 0.90 -5.55
C LEU A 48 -5.62 1.99 -5.97
N ILE A 49 -4.44 1.60 -6.46
CA ILE A 49 -3.44 2.55 -6.98
C ILE A 49 -4.02 3.40 -8.13
N ARG A 50 -4.79 2.80 -9.04
CA ARG A 50 -5.41 3.52 -10.17
C ARG A 50 -6.53 4.45 -9.71
N ALA A 51 -7.33 4.03 -8.74
CA ALA A 51 -8.42 4.84 -8.20
C ALA A 51 -7.90 6.13 -7.57
N GLU A 52 -6.81 6.06 -6.80
CA GLU A 52 -6.18 7.23 -6.18
C GLU A 52 -5.54 8.18 -7.21
N LYS A 53 -5.00 7.64 -8.32
CA LYS A 53 -4.49 8.46 -9.44
C LYS A 53 -5.59 9.23 -10.18
N GLY A 54 -6.84 8.77 -10.11
CA GLY A 54 -8.00 9.41 -10.74
C GLY A 54 -8.74 10.39 -9.82
N ALA A 55 -8.38 10.46 -8.53
CA ALA A 55 -8.97 11.43 -7.59
C ALA A 55 -8.28 12.80 -7.74
N PRO A 56 -9.04 13.91 -7.80
CA PRO A 56 -8.46 15.25 -7.95
C PRO A 56 -7.54 15.59 -6.76
N MET A 57 -6.37 16.15 -7.10
CA MET A 57 -5.27 16.50 -6.19
C MET A 57 -5.75 17.32 -4.98
N ALA A 58 -5.79 16.68 -3.81
CA ALA A 58 -5.79 17.35 -2.53
C ALA A 58 -4.53 16.91 -1.75
N LEU A 59 -3.48 17.74 -1.83
CA LEU A 59 -2.56 18.07 -0.73
C LEU A 59 -2.12 16.90 0.18
N VAL A 60 -0.99 16.23 -0.08
CA VAL A 60 -0.32 15.40 0.94
C VAL A 60 1.19 15.59 0.81
N GLY A 61 1.96 16.09 1.79
CA GLY A 61 1.65 16.38 3.20
C GLY A 61 2.13 15.26 4.14
N ALA A 62 3.43 15.27 4.46
CA ALA A 62 4.12 14.52 5.52
C ALA A 62 4.06 12.98 5.47
N HIS A 63 5.14 12.37 4.94
CA HIS A 63 5.42 10.96 5.21
C HIS A 63 5.81 10.82 6.70
N MET A 64 4.98 10.13 7.49
CA MET A 64 5.44 9.46 8.71
C MET A 64 5.75 8.01 8.33
N PRO A 65 6.99 7.52 8.52
CA PRO A 65 7.23 6.09 8.43
C PRO A 65 6.38 5.38 9.50
N SER A 66 5.75 4.26 9.12
CA SER A 66 4.98 3.44 10.07
C SER A 66 5.90 2.97 11.22
N PRO A 67 5.43 2.93 12.48
CA PRO A 67 6.23 2.51 13.63
C PRO A 67 6.80 1.08 13.53
N GLN A 68 6.31 0.28 12.58
CA GLN A 68 6.80 -1.06 12.25
C GLN A 68 8.18 -1.06 11.53
N GLN A 69 8.77 0.11 11.27
CA GLN A 69 10.06 0.26 10.57
C GLN A 69 11.25 0.51 11.53
N MET A 70 11.03 0.48 12.85
CA MET A 70 12.06 0.76 13.87
C MET A 70 12.63 -0.50 14.56
N GLU A 71 12.19 -1.70 14.18
CA GLU A 71 12.68 -2.97 14.71
C GLU A 71 13.39 -3.76 13.60
N ALA A 72 14.59 -3.32 13.23
CA ALA A 72 15.58 -4.13 12.49
C ALA A 72 16.99 -3.55 12.69
#